data_AF-A0A5J4KVX4-F1
#
_entry.id   AF-A0A5J4KVX4-F1
#
_cell.length_a   1.000
_cell.length_b   1.000
_cell.length_c   1.000
_cell.angle_alpha   90.00
_cell.angle_beta   90.00
_cell.angle_gamma   90.00
#
_symmetry.space_group_name_H-M   'P 1'
#
loop_
_entity.id
_entity.type
_entity.pdbx_description
1 polymer ?
#
loop_
_entity_poly.entity_id
_entity_poly.type
_entity_poly.pdbx_seq_one_letter_code
_entity_poly.pdbx_strand_id
1 'polypeptide(L)'
;MYLHDNLQICLYALASRYPKHTIDISRNVIESKGAPLAGWKAPEVIKILTMAAPVLLQTYAELIIDYGEATIYLPSISSTTPFCTIHCRGKIPPHLANSRNWLKKQLFQPEAHLTFTGSTSLSC
;
A
#
# COMPACT_ATOMS: atom_id res chain seq x y z
N MET A 1 -3.54 4.23 -17.93
CA MET A 1 -3.06 5.35 -17.10
C MET A 1 -1.68 4.98 -16.64
N TYR A 2 -0.71 5.81 -16.97
CA TYR A 2 0.67 5.64 -16.54
C TYR A 2 1.03 6.88 -15.72
N LEU A 3 1.64 6.67 -14.56
CA LEU A 3 2.11 7.74 -13.70
C LEU A 3 3.47 7.34 -13.13
N HIS A 4 4.44 8.21 -13.33
CA HIS A 4 5.83 8.03 -12.91
C HIS A 4 6.15 9.13 -11.91
N ASP A 5 6.08 8.81 -10.63
CA ASP A 5 6.31 9.77 -9.55
C ASP A 5 6.65 9.00 -8.28
N ASN A 6 6.83 9.65 -7.14
CA ASN A 6 6.99 8.93 -5.89
C ASN A 6 5.74 8.10 -5.54
N LEU A 7 5.96 7.05 -4.74
CA LEU A 7 4.91 6.11 -4.33
C LEU A 7 3.73 6.83 -3.67
N GLN A 8 4.01 7.87 -2.87
CA GLN A 8 2.98 8.64 -2.20
C GLN A 8 2.02 9.33 -3.19
N ILE A 9 2.55 9.99 -4.22
CA ILE A 9 1.76 10.64 -5.27
C ILE A 9 1.00 9.59 -6.07
N CYS A 10 1.62 8.45 -6.39
CA CYS A 10 0.96 7.35 -7.06
C CYS A 10 -0.26 6.83 -6.26
N LEU A 11 -0.10 6.64 -4.95
CA LEU A 11 -1.19 6.21 -4.07
C LEU A 11 -2.26 7.31 -3.92
N TYR A 12 -1.90 8.58 -3.85
CA TYR A 12 -2.89 9.67 -3.83
C TYR A 12 -3.69 9.75 -5.15
N ALA A 13 -3.01 9.62 -6.29
CA ALA A 13 -3.65 9.59 -7.60
C ALA A 13 -4.63 8.41 -7.69
N LEU A 14 -4.23 7.24 -7.20
CA LEU A 14 -5.08 6.05 -7.12
C LEU A 14 -6.28 6.27 -6.19
N ALA A 15 -6.08 6.86 -5.00
CA ALA A 15 -7.15 7.18 -4.07
C ALA A 15 -8.18 8.15 -4.66
N SER A 16 -7.71 9.14 -5.43
CA SER A 16 -8.54 10.16 -6.06
C SER A 16 -9.34 9.60 -7.23
N ARG A 17 -8.67 8.89 -8.15
CA ARG A 17 -9.29 8.40 -9.40
C ARG A 17 -10.05 7.09 -9.22
N TYR A 18 -9.61 6.25 -8.28
CA TYR A 18 -10.12 4.89 -8.08
C TYR A 18 -10.38 4.58 -6.59
N PRO A 19 -11.22 5.38 -5.90
CA PRO A 19 -11.42 5.29 -4.44
C PRO A 19 -11.99 3.95 -3.94
N LYS A 20 -12.56 3.15 -4.85
CA LYS A 20 -13.15 1.84 -4.54
C LYS A 20 -12.19 0.67 -4.77
N HIS A 21 -11.03 0.92 -5.39
CA HIS A 21 -10.09 -0.14 -5.70
C HIS A 21 -9.36 -0.56 -4.43
N THR A 22 -9.07 -1.85 -4.37
CA THR A 22 -8.29 -2.42 -3.28
C THR A 22 -6.89 -2.70 -3.77
N ILE A 23 -5.94 -2.67 -2.86
CA ILE A 23 -4.52 -2.79 -3.11
C ILE A 23 -4.02 -3.95 -2.26
N ASP A 24 -3.31 -4.83 -2.93
CA ASP A 24 -2.62 -5.96 -2.32
C ASP A 24 -1.13 -5.66 -2.42
N ILE A 25 -0.49 -5.57 -1.26
CA ILE A 25 0.95 -5.33 -1.13
C ILE A 25 1.66 -6.67 -1.27
N SER A 26 2.64 -6.74 -2.15
CA SER A 26 3.45 -7.94 -2.35
C SER A 26 4.25 -8.27 -1.09
N ARG A 27 4.04 -9.49 -0.55
CA ARG A 27 4.78 -10.00 0.61
C ARG A 27 6.29 -10.04 0.38
N ASN A 28 6.69 -10.13 -0.89
CA ASN A 28 8.08 -10.19 -1.29
C ASN A 28 8.83 -8.86 -1.10
N VAL A 29 8.10 -7.75 -0.90
CA VAL A 29 8.72 -6.43 -0.70
C VAL A 29 8.57 -5.93 0.73
N ILE A 30 7.52 -6.33 1.45
CA ILE A 30 7.32 -5.99 2.86
C ILE A 30 7.04 -7.27 3.65
N GLU A 31 7.99 -7.64 4.51
CA GLU A 31 7.76 -8.65 5.55
C GLU A 31 6.92 -8.03 6.67
N SER A 32 5.60 -8.21 6.63
CA SER A 32 4.76 -7.90 7.78
C SER A 32 4.54 -9.15 8.63
N LYS A 33 4.94 -9.10 9.91
CA LYS A 33 4.62 -10.14 10.88
C LYS A 33 3.14 -10.03 11.27
N GLY A 34 2.26 -10.62 10.45
CA GLY A 34 0.86 -10.86 10.80
C GLY A 34 -0.16 -9.80 10.35
N ALA A 35 0.26 -8.71 9.69
CA ALA A 35 -0.69 -7.78 9.10
C ALA A 35 -1.26 -8.37 7.80
N PRO A 36 -2.58 -8.33 7.57
CA PRO A 36 -3.11 -8.69 6.26
C PRO A 36 -2.47 -7.76 5.23
N LEU A 37 -1.89 -8.29 4.16
CA LEU A 37 -1.25 -7.52 3.09
C LEU A 37 -2.16 -7.34 1.87
N ALA A 38 -3.44 -7.72 1.99
CA ALA A 38 -4.41 -7.70 0.91
C ALA A 38 -5.66 -6.92 1.29
N GLY A 39 -6.31 -6.31 0.29
CA GLY A 39 -7.63 -5.70 0.41
C GLY A 39 -7.64 -4.25 0.90
N TRP A 40 -6.51 -3.54 0.87
CA TRP A 40 -6.40 -2.20 1.44
C TRP A 40 -6.83 -1.10 0.48
N LYS A 41 -7.31 0.03 0.99
CA LYS A 41 -7.48 1.24 0.16
C LYS A 41 -6.18 2.02 0.10
N ALA A 42 -5.97 2.77 -0.98
CA ALA A 42 -4.80 3.64 -1.12
C ALA A 42 -4.49 4.51 0.12
N PRO A 43 -5.47 5.21 0.74
CA PRO A 43 -5.20 5.98 1.96
C PRO A 43 -4.78 5.13 3.17
N GLU A 44 -5.26 3.89 3.25
CA GLU A 44 -4.88 2.96 4.31
C GLU A 44 -3.45 2.47 4.09
N VAL A 45 -3.08 2.14 2.85
CA VAL A 45 -1.70 1.82 2.47
C VAL A 45 -0.75 2.97 2.79
N ILE A 46 -1.12 4.22 2.47
CA ILE A 46 -0.32 5.39 2.84
C ILE A 46 -0.11 5.44 4.34
N LYS A 47 -1.16 5.29 5.16
CA LYS A 47 -1.03 5.29 6.63
C LYS A 47 -0.11 4.17 7.13
N ILE A 48 -0.28 2.96 6.61
CA ILE A 48 0.55 1.80 6.98
C ILE A 48 2.02 2.08 6.64
N LEU A 49 2.30 2.58 5.43
CA LEU A 49 3.66 2.88 5.00
C LEU A 49 4.26 4.06 5.76
N THR A 50 3.48 5.10 6.10
CA THR A 50 3.95 6.19 6.95
C THR A 50 4.43 5.69 8.31
N MET A 51 3.74 4.69 8.87
CA MET A 51 4.09 4.11 10.17
C MET A 51 5.22 3.08 10.09
N ALA A 52 5.22 2.23 9.07
CA ALA A 52 6.13 1.09 8.97
C ALA A 52 7.43 1.43 8.21
N ALA A 53 7.34 2.21 7.14
CA ALA A 53 8.45 2.45 6.22
C ALA A 53 8.25 3.78 5.43
N PRO A 54 8.32 4.95 6.08
CA PRO A 54 8.02 6.23 5.45
C PRO A 54 8.94 6.57 4.28
N VAL A 55 10.16 6.01 4.26
CA VAL A 55 11.12 6.17 3.16
C VAL A 55 10.58 5.59 1.84
N LEU A 56 9.78 4.52 1.90
CA LEU A 56 9.17 3.92 0.70
C LEU A 56 8.20 4.88 0.03
N LEU A 57 7.51 5.73 0.78
CA LEU A 57 6.57 6.71 0.22
C LEU A 57 7.24 7.75 -0.67
N GLN A 58 8.51 8.07 -0.40
CA GLN A 58 9.30 9.01 -1.19
C GLN A 58 10.06 8.32 -2.34
N THR A 59 9.99 6.99 -2.44
CA THR A 59 10.69 6.25 -3.47
C THR A 59 9.99 6.39 -4.80
N TYR A 60 10.76 6.51 -5.89
CA TYR A 60 10.24 6.54 -7.25
C TYR A 60 9.43 5.27 -7.54
N ALA A 61 8.25 5.47 -8.10
CA ALA A 61 7.26 4.45 -8.36
C ALA A 61 6.66 4.63 -9.76
N GLU A 62 6.24 3.50 -10.34
CA GLU A 62 5.58 3.46 -11.63
C GLU A 62 4.21 2.84 -11.44
N LEU A 63 3.18 3.68 -11.54
CA LEU A 63 1.79 3.25 -11.49
C LEU A 63 1.30 2.98 -12.92
N ILE A 64 0.93 1.73 -13.17
CA ILE A 64 0.40 1.25 -14.43
C ILE A 64 -1.03 0.79 -14.18
N ILE A 65 -1.99 1.37 -14.91
CA ILE A 65 -3.39 0.92 -14.92
C ILE A 65 -3.87 0.90 -16.36
N ASP A 66 -3.85 -0.25 -17.01
CA ASP A 66 -4.40 -0.48 -18.34
C ASP A 66 -5.46 -1.60 -18.33
N TYR A 67 -5.80 -2.14 -19.51
CA TYR A 67 -6.84 -3.16 -19.65
C TYR A 67 -6.44 -4.53 -19.10
N GLY A 68 -5.14 -4.81 -18.98
CA GLY A 68 -4.60 -6.10 -18.53
C GLY A 68 -3.85 -6.02 -17.21
N GLU A 69 -3.40 -4.83 -16.83
CA GLU A 69 -2.51 -4.63 -15.70
C GLU A 69 -2.93 -3.43 -14.84
N ALA A 70 -2.99 -3.63 -13.53
CA ALA A 70 -3.20 -2.57 -12.57
C ALA A 70 -2.23 -2.79 -11.41
N THR A 71 -1.05 -2.19 -11.49
CA THR A 71 0.08 -2.48 -10.60
C THR A 71 0.88 -1.21 -10.30
N ILE A 72 1.61 -1.24 -9.18
CA ILE A 72 2.63 -0.24 -8.87
C ILE A 72 3.96 -0.97 -8.75
N TYR A 73 4.95 -0.51 -9.50
CA TYR A 73 6.33 -0.97 -9.40
C TYR A 73 7.18 0.03 -8.61
N LEU A 74 8.21 -0.48 -7.95
CA LEU A 74 9.28 0.32 -7.34
C LEU A 74 10.60 -0.09 -8.00
N PRO A 75 11.00 0.53 -9.12
CA PRO A 75 12.14 0.08 -9.91
C PRO A 75 13.47 0.05 -9.14
N SER A 76 13.60 0.84 -8.08
CA SER A 76 14.76 0.82 -7.19
C SER A 76 14.87 -0.45 -6.32
N ILE A 77 13.77 -1.19 -6.15
CA ILE A 77 13.70 -2.41 -5.35
C ILE A 77 13.55 -3.63 -6.26
N SER A 78 12.58 -3.57 -7.17
CA SER A 78 12.35 -4.62 -8.17
C SER A 78 11.68 -4.04 -9.41
N SER A 79 12.27 -4.32 -10.56
CA SER A 79 11.72 -3.99 -11.88
C SER A 79 10.80 -5.08 -12.44
N THR A 80 10.79 -6.27 -11.84
CA THR A 80 10.06 -7.45 -12.35
C THR A 80 8.87 -7.84 -11.47
N THR A 81 8.95 -7.54 -10.17
CA THR A 81 7.89 -7.88 -9.22
C THR A 81 7.15 -6.61 -8.83
N PRO A 82 5.82 -6.54 -9.03
CA PRO A 82 5.04 -5.38 -8.61
C PRO A 82 5.10 -5.24 -7.09
N PHE A 83 5.27 -4.01 -6.62
CA PHE A 83 5.17 -3.68 -5.21
C PHE A 83 3.74 -3.82 -4.71
N CYS A 84 2.79 -3.34 -5.50
CA CYS A 84 1.37 -3.46 -5.22
C CYS A 84 0.61 -3.96 -6.45
N THR A 85 -0.37 -4.82 -6.23
CA THR A 85 -1.39 -5.18 -7.21
C THR A 85 -2.69 -4.48 -6.87
N ILE A 86 -3.30 -3.83 -7.85
CA ILE A 86 -4.53 -3.06 -7.70
C ILE A 86 -5.68 -3.91 -8.24
N HIS A 87 -6.61 -4.23 -7.37
CA HIS A 87 -7.82 -4.97 -7.73
C HIS A 87 -8.96 -3.99 -8.03
N CYS A 88 -9.25 -3.88 -9.32
CA CYS A 88 -10.39 -3.15 -9.83
C CYS A 88 -11.69 -3.91 -9.52
N ARG A 89 -12.36 -3.59 -8.43
CA ARG A 89 -13.66 -4.19 -8.06
C ARG A 89 -14.80 -3.63 -8.92
N GLY A 90 -14.81 -3.99 -10.19
CA GLY A 90 -15.94 -3.86 -11.12
C GLY A 90 -16.43 -2.44 -11.36
N LYS A 91 -16.10 -1.91 -12.55
CA LYS A 91 -16.50 -0.63 -13.17
C LYS A 91 -15.52 0.53 -12.93
N ILE A 92 -14.68 0.77 -13.95
CA ILE A 92 -14.43 2.14 -14.46
C ILE A 92 -15.82 2.83 -14.54
N PRO A 93 -15.97 4.06 -14.00
CA PRO A 93 -17.10 4.52 -13.15
C PRO A 93 -18.49 4.43 -13.83
N PRO A 94 -19.63 4.38 -13.08
CA PRO A 94 -19.88 5.27 -11.92
C PRO A 94 -20.65 4.71 -10.70
N HIS A 95 -20.60 5.53 -9.63
CA HIS A 95 -21.45 5.61 -8.42
C HIS A 95 -21.34 4.54 -7.32
N LEU A 96 -20.95 5.04 -6.12
CA LEU A 96 -21.22 4.66 -4.71
C LEU A 96 -21.85 3.26 -4.46
N ALA A 97 -21.38 2.40 -3.54
CA ALA A 97 -21.43 2.62 -2.09
C ALA A 97 -20.75 1.49 -1.27
N ASN A 98 -20.53 1.78 0.02
CA ASN A 98 -20.48 0.88 1.18
C ASN A 98 -19.21 0.05 1.49
N SER A 99 -18.28 0.64 2.26
CA SER A 99 -17.32 -0.13 3.10
C SER A 99 -17.07 0.51 4.48
N ARG A 100 -17.97 1.38 4.96
CA ARG A 100 -17.78 2.19 6.19
C ARG A 100 -17.76 1.40 7.51
N ASN A 101 -17.96 0.09 7.50
CA ASN A 101 -18.26 -0.66 8.74
C ASN A 101 -17.04 -1.26 9.45
N TRP A 102 -15.86 -1.32 8.83
CA TRP A 102 -14.69 -1.93 9.47
C TRP A 102 -13.84 -0.92 10.28
N LEU A 103 -13.67 0.31 9.79
CA LEU A 103 -12.85 1.34 10.45
C LEU A 103 -13.38 1.77 11.83
N LYS A 104 -14.69 1.59 12.09
CA LYS A 104 -15.29 1.90 13.40
C LYS A 104 -14.86 0.93 14.51
N LYS A 105 -14.38 -0.27 14.17
CA LYS A 105 -13.97 -1.26 15.18
C LYS A 105 -12.53 -1.08 15.68
N GLN A 106 -11.68 -0.34 14.98
CA GLN A 106 -10.27 -0.16 15.38
C GLN A 106 -9.99 1.13 16.17
N LEU A 107 -10.91 2.08 16.24
CA LEU A 107 -10.76 3.31 17.04
C LEU A 107 -11.00 3.11 18.57
N PHE A 108 -11.25 1.87 19.02
CA PHE A 108 -11.63 1.56 20.40
C PHE A 108 -10.78 0.48 21.09
N GLN A 109 -9.51 0.29 20.72
CA GLN A 109 -8.57 -0.42 21.60
C GLN A 109 -7.26 0.37 21.78
N PRO A 110 -6.93 0.77 23.02
CA PRO A 110 -5.63 1.32 23.34
C PRO A 110 -4.61 0.19 23.53
N GLU A 111 -3.44 0.40 22.93
CA GLU A 111 -2.13 -0.19 23.25
C GLU A 111 -1.87 -1.67 22.90
N ALA A 112 -1.02 -1.85 21.89
CA ALA A 112 -0.05 -2.93 21.87
C ALA A 112 1.30 -2.38 21.40
N HIS A 113 2.23 -2.25 22.34
CA HIS A 113 3.63 -1.90 22.14
C HIS A 113 4.31 -2.91 21.19
N LEU A 114 4.99 -2.40 20.15
CA LEU A 114 5.95 -3.17 19.37
C LEU A 114 7.36 -2.86 19.87
N THR A 115 8.04 -3.88 20.39
CA THR A 115 9.43 -3.83 20.84
C THR A 115 10.40 -4.07 19.67
N PHE A 116 11.37 -3.16 19.54
CA PHE A 116 12.50 -3.24 18.60
C PHE A 116 13.63 -4.03 19.25
N THR A 117 13.96 -5.22 18.74
CA THR A 117 15.18 -5.93 19.13
C THR A 117 16.30 -5.56 18.16
N GLY A 118 17.05 -4.50 18.51
CA GLY A 118 18.35 -4.21 17.91
C GLY A 118 19.38 -5.19 18.45
N SER A 119 19.81 -6.15 17.64
CA SER A 119 20.99 -6.96 17.92
C SER A 119 22.22 -6.23 17.36
N THR A 120 22.82 -5.36 18.18
CA THR A 120 24.17 -4.85 17.94
C THR A 120 25.15 -5.86 18.55
N SER A 121 25.72 -6.75 17.73
CA SER A 121 26.88 -7.53 18.16
C SER A 121 28.14 -6.69 18.01
N LEU A 122 28.66 -6.23 19.15
CA LEU A 122 30.08 -5.93 19.28
C LEU A 122 30.88 -7.22 19.05
N SER A 123 31.96 -7.14 18.29
CA SER A 123 33.11 -8.04 18.42
C SER A 123 34.38 -7.29 18.03
N CYS A 124 35.42 -7.58 18.81
CA CYS A 124 36.67 -6.87 19.07
C CYS A 124 37.52 -6.47 17.87
#